data_AF-A0A3R7GK68-F1
#
_entry.id   AF-A0A3R7GK68-F1
#
_cell.length_a   1.000
_cell.length_b   1.000
_cell.length_c   1.000
_cell.angle_alpha   90.00
_cell.angle_beta   90.00
_cell.angle_gamma   90.00
#
_symmetry.space_group_name_H-M   'P 1'
#
loop_
_entity.id
_entity.type
_entity.pdbx_description
1 polymer ?
#
loop_
_entity_poly.entity_id
_entity_poly.type
_entity_poly.pdbx_seq_one_letter_code
_entity_poly.pdbx_strand_id
1 'polypeptide(L)'
;MRPCNVLLLTLALLFAFSNAVLAVTPVTATAVSNEANYKRSLRVAETTTNSVDDEEERGLLTGLSSGLNKLKEKARLMKMRFGAAKESILKHAAAVKVYMKAKFLEKFKKAEAAEAAKAAEKAEKLKATKAAKAAAKVERIKAAEVAKAAKEAAKAERLKAAEVVTTAKAVAKAEKLKATKAAKAKAKANDAAAKEESMVTDWLNKLITPEKVYKDLGLTSLGARATKSKNYRIYEDYLKQYYQRMDAFF
;
A
#
# COMPACT_ATOMS: atom_id res chain seq x y z
N MET A 1 -28.69 10.79 15.91
CA MET A 1 -27.88 10.20 14.82
C MET A 1 -26.44 10.61 15.00
N ARG A 2 -25.48 9.67 14.86
CA ARG A 2 -24.06 9.97 15.13
C ARG A 2 -23.52 10.93 14.07
N PRO A 3 -22.88 12.05 14.44
CA PRO A 3 -22.44 13.10 13.52
C PRO A 3 -21.45 12.60 12.45
N CYS A 4 -20.70 11.54 12.76
CA CYS A 4 -19.78 10.89 11.82
C CYS A 4 -20.49 10.30 10.59
N ASN A 5 -21.74 9.86 10.73
CA ASN A 5 -22.48 9.26 9.61
C ASN A 5 -22.91 10.32 8.59
N VAL A 6 -23.19 11.55 9.04
CA VAL A 6 -23.54 12.67 8.15
C VAL A 6 -22.30 13.11 7.35
N LEU A 7 -21.14 13.18 8.00
CA LEU A 7 -19.87 13.52 7.33
C LEU A 7 -19.49 12.50 6.27
N LEU A 8 -19.60 11.20 6.57
CA LEU A 8 -19.32 10.13 5.61
C LEU A 8 -20.29 10.16 4.42
N LEU A 9 -21.58 10.44 4.66
CA LEU A 9 -22.58 10.56 3.60
C LEU A 9 -22.27 11.75 2.68
N THR A 10 -21.92 12.91 3.24
CA THR A 10 -21.58 14.09 2.44
C THR A 10 -20.31 13.90 1.60
N LEU A 11 -19.31 13.20 2.13
CA LEU A 11 -18.06 12.93 1.42
C LEU A 11 -18.27 11.94 0.26
N ALA A 12 -19.09 10.91 0.47
CA ALA A 12 -19.47 9.96 -0.58
C ALA A 12 -20.25 10.65 -1.71
N LEU A 13 -21.15 11.57 -1.35
CA LEU A 13 -21.94 12.32 -2.32
C LEU A 13 -21.07 13.26 -3.18
N LEU A 14 -20.12 13.97 -2.56
CA LEU A 14 -19.18 14.85 -3.27
C LEU A 14 -18.28 14.07 -4.25
N PHE A 15 -17.86 12.86 -3.86
CA PHE A 15 -17.07 11.99 -4.71
C PHE A 15 -17.86 11.48 -5.92
N ALA A 16 -19.14 11.13 -5.74
CA ALA A 16 -20.02 10.69 -6.82
C ALA A 16 -20.26 11.79 -7.88
N PHE A 17 -20.46 13.05 -7.45
CA PHE A 17 -20.66 14.17 -8.37
C PHE A 17 -19.39 14.57 -9.14
N SER A 18 -18.20 14.34 -8.57
CA SER A 18 -16.93 14.74 -9.19
C SER A 18 -16.58 13.89 -10.43
N ASN A 19 -17.08 12.66 -10.52
CA ASN A 19 -16.84 11.80 -11.68
C ASN A 19 -17.85 12.01 -12.83
N ALA A 20 -18.99 12.69 -12.59
CA ALA A 20 -20.02 12.88 -13.61
C ALA A 20 -19.79 14.10 -14.53
N VAL A 21 -18.83 14.99 -14.20
CA VAL A 21 -18.61 16.26 -14.92
C VAL A 21 -17.58 16.14 -16.06
N LEU A 22 -16.95 14.98 -16.25
CA LEU A 22 -15.89 14.79 -17.26
C LEU A 22 -16.33 14.12 -18.57
N ALA A 23 -17.63 14.17 -18.93
CA ALA A 23 -18.15 13.45 -20.09
C ALA A 23 -19.02 14.28 -21.06
N VAL A 24 -19.00 15.61 -21.03
CA VAL A 24 -19.68 16.44 -22.06
C VAL A 24 -18.85 17.68 -22.39
N THR A 25 -17.97 17.56 -23.38
CA THR A 25 -17.67 18.63 -24.35
C THR A 25 -16.96 18.06 -25.59
N PRO A 26 -17.60 18.05 -26.76
CA PRO A 26 -16.92 18.20 -28.03
C PRO A 26 -17.23 19.60 -28.56
N VAL A 27 -16.25 20.50 -28.58
CA VAL A 27 -16.33 21.71 -29.41
C VAL A 27 -15.11 21.76 -30.30
N THR A 28 -15.34 21.21 -31.49
CA THR A 28 -14.69 21.52 -32.75
C THR A 28 -14.54 23.03 -32.92
N ALA A 29 -13.32 23.51 -33.15
CA ALA A 29 -13.09 24.83 -33.71
C ALA A 29 -12.09 24.71 -34.88
N THR A 30 -12.66 24.49 -36.05
CA THR A 30 -12.07 24.79 -37.36
C THR A 30 -12.03 26.31 -37.57
N ALA A 31 -10.90 26.84 -38.01
CA ALA A 31 -10.75 28.09 -38.77
C ALA A 31 -9.59 27.82 -39.75
N VAL A 32 -9.72 27.71 -41.08
CA VAL A 32 -10.43 28.48 -42.14
C VAL A 32 -10.02 29.96 -42.19
N SER A 33 -9.47 30.33 -43.37
CA SER A 33 -9.21 31.68 -43.93
C SER A 33 -7.98 32.45 -43.40
N ASN A 34 -7.13 33.13 -44.20
CA ASN A 34 -7.17 33.65 -45.58
C ASN A 34 -5.71 33.87 -46.09
N GLU A 35 -5.32 33.54 -47.33
CA GLU A 35 -5.47 34.35 -48.56
C GLU A 35 -4.51 35.58 -48.58
N ALA A 36 -3.33 35.49 -49.22
CA ALA A 36 -3.06 35.88 -50.60
C ALA A 36 -3.37 37.36 -50.94
N ASN A 37 -2.37 38.25 -50.92
CA ASN A 37 -2.17 39.33 -51.92
C ASN A 37 -1.03 40.29 -51.54
N TYR A 38 0.17 40.08 -52.10
CA TYR A 38 1.16 41.16 -52.23
C TYR A 38 1.67 41.20 -53.68
N LYS A 39 0.79 41.58 -54.61
CA LYS A 39 1.18 42.07 -55.94
C LYS A 39 0.33 43.29 -56.27
N ARG A 40 0.81 44.47 -55.89
CA ARG A 40 0.36 45.73 -56.50
C ARG A 40 1.53 46.35 -57.25
N SER A 41 1.52 46.10 -58.55
CA SER A 41 2.32 46.77 -59.56
C SER A 41 2.09 48.28 -59.49
N LEU A 42 3.17 49.06 -59.37
CA LEU A 42 3.17 50.48 -59.68
C LEU A 42 3.41 50.62 -61.19
N ARG A 43 2.36 51.00 -61.92
CA ARG A 43 2.48 51.41 -63.32
C ARG A 43 3.11 52.79 -63.38
N VAL A 44 4.11 52.86 -64.25
CA VAL A 44 4.63 54.06 -64.92
C VAL A 44 3.49 54.75 -65.67
N ALA A 45 3.37 56.06 -65.50
CA ALA A 45 2.59 56.92 -66.38
C ALA A 45 3.55 57.91 -67.03
N GLU A 46 3.95 57.58 -68.26
CA GLU A 46 4.37 58.55 -69.27
C GLU A 46 3.13 59.30 -69.76
N THR A 47 3.28 60.62 -69.97
CA THR A 47 2.41 61.42 -70.86
C THR A 47 3.30 62.40 -71.62
N THR A 48 3.91 61.91 -72.70
CA THR A 48 3.68 62.27 -74.11
C THR A 48 3.10 63.66 -74.43
N THR A 49 3.90 64.40 -75.21
CA THR A 49 3.59 65.18 -76.45
C THR A 49 3.01 66.60 -76.45
N ASN A 50 3.50 67.31 -77.48
CA ASN A 50 3.04 68.54 -78.15
C ASN A 50 3.64 69.84 -77.61
N SER A 51 4.16 70.77 -78.42
CA SER A 51 4.28 70.88 -79.87
C SER A 51 5.30 71.99 -80.18
N VAL A 52 5.88 71.89 -81.37
CA VAL A 52 6.73 72.87 -82.06
C VAL A 52 5.90 74.08 -82.54
N ASP A 53 6.59 75.16 -82.91
CA ASP A 53 6.16 76.43 -83.53
C ASP A 53 5.50 77.48 -82.63
N ASP A 54 5.62 78.76 -82.92
CA ASP A 54 6.68 79.64 -83.43
C ASP A 54 6.10 81.05 -83.20
N GLU A 55 6.96 82.05 -83.23
CA GLU A 55 6.63 83.43 -83.57
C GLU A 55 5.93 84.40 -82.58
N GLU A 56 6.41 85.64 -82.73
CA GLU A 56 5.85 86.93 -82.33
C GLU A 56 6.06 87.46 -80.90
N GLU A 57 7.20 88.16 -80.79
CA GLU A 57 7.29 89.49 -80.20
C GLU A 57 5.97 90.28 -80.21
N ARG A 58 5.39 90.51 -79.02
CA ARG A 58 4.65 91.74 -78.62
C ARG A 58 4.04 91.53 -77.22
N GLY A 59 4.65 92.11 -76.18
CA GLY A 59 3.98 92.17 -74.87
C GLY A 59 4.86 92.36 -73.64
N LEU A 60 5.94 93.15 -73.72
CA LEU A 60 6.85 93.39 -72.58
C LEU A 60 6.19 94.13 -71.38
N LEU A 61 4.98 94.69 -71.53
CA LEU A 61 4.28 95.39 -70.43
C LEU A 61 3.15 94.59 -69.76
N THR A 62 2.64 93.50 -70.36
CA THR A 62 1.61 92.64 -69.75
C THR A 62 2.20 91.44 -68.99
N GLY A 63 3.48 91.14 -69.18
CA GLY A 63 4.19 90.04 -68.52
C GLY A 63 4.46 90.25 -67.02
N LEU A 64 4.68 91.49 -66.57
CA LEU A 64 5.02 91.78 -65.16
C LEU A 64 3.88 91.51 -64.18
N SER A 65 2.62 91.79 -64.55
CA SER A 65 1.48 91.53 -63.65
C SER A 65 1.16 90.02 -63.57
N SER A 66 1.35 89.28 -64.67
CA SER A 66 1.17 87.81 -64.68
C SER A 66 2.28 87.09 -63.90
N GLY A 67 3.52 87.60 -63.95
CA GLY A 67 4.65 87.04 -63.23
C GLY A 67 4.48 87.13 -61.71
N LEU A 68 3.95 88.25 -61.21
CA LEU A 68 3.70 88.45 -59.78
C LEU A 68 2.59 87.51 -59.26
N ASN A 69 1.53 87.33 -60.04
CA ASN A 69 0.46 86.38 -59.71
C ASN A 69 0.94 84.93 -59.70
N LYS A 70 1.78 84.52 -60.67
CA LYS A 70 2.41 83.19 -60.69
C LYS A 70 3.33 82.97 -59.47
N LEU A 71 4.07 84.00 -59.04
CA LEU A 71 4.94 83.92 -57.87
C LEU A 71 4.12 83.77 -56.57
N LYS A 72 3.00 84.50 -56.46
CA LYS A 72 2.06 84.39 -55.33
C LYS A 72 1.40 83.01 -55.27
N GLU A 73 1.00 82.44 -56.40
CA GLU A 73 0.49 81.07 -56.46
C GLU A 73 1.55 80.04 -56.10
N LYS A 74 2.78 80.19 -56.61
CA LYS A 74 3.90 79.31 -56.27
C LYS A 74 4.23 79.35 -54.77
N ALA A 75 4.23 80.55 -54.16
CA ALA A 75 4.41 80.70 -52.72
C ALA A 75 3.26 80.06 -51.92
N ARG A 76 2.01 80.22 -52.37
CA ARG A 76 0.84 79.57 -51.74
C ARG A 76 0.92 78.04 -51.83
N LEU A 77 1.29 77.52 -52.98
CA LEU A 77 1.47 76.08 -53.21
C LEU A 77 2.61 75.52 -52.34
N MET A 78 3.72 76.24 -52.23
CA MET A 78 4.84 75.85 -51.38
C MET A 78 4.41 75.82 -49.91
N LYS A 79 3.63 76.80 -49.44
CA LYS A 79 3.09 76.85 -48.09
C LYS A 79 2.14 75.67 -47.80
N MET A 80 1.28 75.30 -48.75
CA MET A 80 0.43 74.11 -48.63
C MET A 80 1.25 72.81 -48.61
N ARG A 81 2.27 72.70 -49.46
CA ARG A 81 3.16 71.53 -49.48
C ARG A 81 3.96 71.39 -48.19
N PHE A 82 4.49 72.49 -47.64
CA PHE A 82 5.17 72.47 -46.34
C PHE A 82 4.22 72.12 -45.19
N GLY A 83 2.99 72.62 -45.20
CA GLY A 83 1.96 72.24 -44.23
C GLY A 83 1.64 70.74 -44.28
N ALA A 84 1.39 70.22 -45.47
CA ALA A 84 1.10 68.80 -45.69
C ALA A 84 2.29 67.88 -45.33
N ALA A 85 3.52 68.29 -45.64
CA ALA A 85 4.73 67.55 -45.26
C ALA A 85 4.93 67.53 -43.73
N LYS A 86 4.69 68.65 -43.04
CA LYS A 86 4.76 68.69 -41.58
C LYS A 86 3.70 67.80 -40.94
N GLU A 87 2.49 67.81 -41.47
CA GLU A 87 1.38 66.98 -41.00
C GLU A 87 1.64 65.49 -41.25
N SER A 88 2.18 65.12 -42.41
CA SER A 88 2.53 63.72 -42.72
C SER A 88 3.65 63.20 -41.83
N ILE A 89 4.67 64.01 -41.54
CA ILE A 89 5.75 63.68 -40.60
C ILE A 89 5.18 63.49 -39.17
N LEU A 90 4.30 64.39 -38.72
CA LEU A 90 3.66 64.28 -37.40
C LEU A 90 2.80 63.01 -37.28
N LYS A 91 1.99 62.71 -38.30
CA LYS A 91 1.18 61.49 -38.36
C LYS A 91 2.05 60.23 -38.36
N HIS A 92 3.15 60.24 -39.12
CA HIS A 92 4.08 59.11 -39.15
C HIS A 92 4.78 58.92 -37.81
N ALA A 93 5.24 59.98 -37.16
CA ALA A 93 5.83 59.93 -35.82
C ALA A 93 4.84 59.42 -34.76
N ALA A 94 3.57 59.81 -34.85
CA ALA A 94 2.52 59.29 -33.97
C ALA A 94 2.29 57.78 -34.20
N ALA A 95 2.21 57.34 -35.46
CA ALA A 95 2.05 55.94 -35.81
C ALA A 95 3.23 55.08 -35.31
N VAL A 96 4.46 55.58 -35.43
CA VAL A 96 5.67 54.89 -34.91
C VAL A 96 5.62 54.77 -33.39
N LYS A 97 5.20 55.82 -32.66
CA LYS A 97 5.03 55.74 -31.19
C LYS A 97 4.00 54.71 -30.78
N VAL A 98 2.85 54.66 -31.47
CA VAL A 98 1.79 53.67 -31.20
C VAL A 98 2.30 52.26 -31.48
N TYR A 99 2.99 52.05 -32.61
CA TYR A 99 3.58 50.76 -32.97
C TYR A 99 4.60 50.28 -31.94
N MET A 100 5.52 51.15 -31.50
CA MET A 100 6.52 50.80 -30.50
C MET A 100 5.86 50.46 -29.16
N LYS A 101 4.87 51.27 -28.71
CA LYS A 101 4.11 51.00 -27.49
C LYS A 101 3.39 49.64 -27.55
N ALA A 102 2.77 49.31 -28.68
CA ALA A 102 2.12 48.02 -28.88
C ALA A 102 3.12 46.85 -28.81
N LYS A 103 4.29 46.97 -29.46
CA LYS A 103 5.35 45.96 -29.40
C LYS A 103 5.90 45.75 -27.99
N PHE A 104 6.06 46.82 -27.22
CA PHE A 104 6.47 46.73 -25.82
C PHE A 104 5.41 46.05 -24.95
N LEU A 105 4.13 46.39 -25.15
CA LEU A 105 3.04 45.77 -24.41
C LEU A 105 2.91 44.27 -24.69
N GLU A 106 3.10 43.86 -25.94
CA GLU A 106 3.08 42.45 -26.33
C GLU A 106 4.25 41.67 -25.70
N LYS A 107 5.45 42.26 -25.69
CA LYS A 107 6.62 41.68 -25.00
C LYS A 107 6.37 41.56 -23.49
N PHE A 108 5.76 42.57 -22.87
CA PHE A 108 5.44 42.54 -21.45
C PHE A 108 4.44 41.44 -21.11
N LYS A 109 3.34 41.33 -21.88
CA LYS A 109 2.35 40.26 -21.72
C LYS A 109 2.95 38.87 -21.91
N LYS A 110 3.86 38.70 -22.88
CA LYS A 110 4.58 37.44 -23.10
C LYS A 110 5.51 37.09 -21.93
N ALA A 111 6.18 38.09 -21.34
CA ALA A 111 7.05 37.88 -20.18
C ALA A 111 6.22 37.49 -18.94
N GLU A 112 5.09 38.16 -18.69
CA GLU A 112 4.17 37.86 -17.60
C GLU A 112 3.57 36.44 -17.73
N ALA A 113 3.13 36.07 -18.94
CA ALA A 113 2.62 34.72 -19.20
C ALA A 113 3.71 33.63 -19.00
N ALA A 114 4.97 33.91 -19.36
CA ALA A 114 6.07 32.99 -19.14
C ALA A 114 6.42 32.82 -17.64
N GLU A 115 6.28 33.88 -16.85
CA GLU A 115 6.49 33.84 -15.40
C GLU A 115 5.35 33.07 -14.70
N ALA A 116 4.10 33.31 -15.11
CA ALA A 116 2.94 32.56 -14.66
C ALA A 116 3.02 31.06 -15.00
N ALA A 117 3.50 30.70 -16.20
CA ALA A 117 3.71 29.30 -16.60
C ALA A 117 4.77 28.59 -15.72
N LYS A 118 5.88 29.27 -15.41
CA LYS A 118 6.92 28.73 -14.51
C LYS A 118 6.41 28.59 -13.07
N ALA A 119 5.55 29.50 -12.62
CA ALA A 119 4.91 29.40 -11.31
C ALA A 119 3.94 28.20 -11.23
N ALA A 120 3.16 27.96 -12.29
CA ALA A 120 2.25 26.81 -12.38
C ALA A 120 3.00 25.47 -12.37
N GLU A 121 4.08 25.34 -13.14
CA GLU A 121 4.90 24.11 -13.18
C GLU A 121 5.54 23.79 -11.81
N LYS A 122 6.01 24.82 -11.09
CA LYS A 122 6.53 24.66 -9.73
C LYS A 122 5.43 24.20 -8.75
N ALA A 123 4.22 24.74 -8.86
CA ALA A 123 3.10 24.36 -8.01
C ALA A 123 2.67 22.91 -8.23
N GLU A 124 2.69 22.43 -9.47
CA GLU A 124 2.36 21.04 -9.82
C GLU A 124 3.40 20.05 -9.26
N LYS A 125 4.70 20.34 -9.42
CA LYS A 125 5.79 19.52 -8.84
C LYS A 125 5.71 19.46 -7.31
N LEU A 126 5.31 20.54 -6.65
CA LEU A 126 5.09 20.59 -5.20
C LEU A 126 3.89 19.74 -4.74
N LYS A 127 2.83 19.66 -5.55
CA LYS A 127 1.69 18.77 -5.29
C LYS A 127 2.05 17.29 -5.50
N ALA A 128 2.77 16.96 -6.57
CA ALA A 128 3.22 15.60 -6.85
C ALA A 128 4.13 15.04 -5.74
N THR A 129 5.08 15.84 -5.24
CA THR A 129 5.98 15.42 -4.15
C THR A 129 5.27 15.27 -2.80
N LYS A 130 4.27 16.11 -2.49
CA LYS A 130 3.43 15.96 -1.30
C LYS A 130 2.54 14.72 -1.40
N ALA A 131 1.97 14.43 -2.56
CA ALA A 131 1.18 13.23 -2.81
C ALA A 131 2.02 11.95 -2.67
N ALA A 132 3.24 11.93 -3.22
CA ALA A 132 4.17 10.80 -3.07
C ALA A 132 4.57 10.55 -1.60
N LYS A 133 4.85 11.61 -0.83
CA LYS A 133 5.15 11.50 0.62
C LYS A 133 3.94 11.00 1.42
N ALA A 134 2.73 11.40 1.06
CA ALA A 134 1.50 10.92 1.70
C ALA A 134 1.26 9.42 1.40
N ALA A 135 1.44 9.00 0.14
CA ALA A 135 1.30 7.60 -0.26
C ALA A 135 2.31 6.69 0.47
N ALA A 136 3.59 7.09 0.54
CA ALA A 136 4.63 6.34 1.24
C ALA A 136 4.36 6.21 2.75
N LYS A 137 3.73 7.22 3.38
CA LYS A 137 3.34 7.16 4.79
C LYS A 137 2.22 6.15 5.02
N VAL A 138 1.22 6.09 4.13
CA VAL A 138 0.11 5.12 4.21
C VAL A 138 0.61 3.68 4.07
N GLU A 139 1.56 3.44 3.15
CA GLU A 139 2.15 2.12 2.95
C GLU A 139 2.95 1.64 4.18
N ARG A 140 3.72 2.54 4.81
CA ARG A 140 4.43 2.22 6.07
C ARG A 140 3.48 1.90 7.24
N ILE A 141 2.34 2.58 7.32
CA ILE A 141 1.32 2.30 8.35
C ILE A 141 0.73 0.91 8.14
N LYS A 142 0.39 0.55 6.89
CA LYS A 142 -0.11 -0.79 6.56
C LYS A 142 0.93 -1.88 6.86
N ALA A 143 2.20 -1.66 6.51
CA ALA A 143 3.28 -2.61 6.82
C ALA A 143 3.49 -2.80 8.34
N ALA A 144 3.38 -1.72 9.14
CA ALA A 144 3.49 -1.79 10.59
C ALA A 144 2.31 -2.55 11.23
N GLU A 145 1.11 -2.45 10.65
CA GLU A 145 -0.09 -3.16 11.11
C GLU A 145 0.02 -4.67 10.83
N VAL A 146 0.47 -5.05 9.63
CA VAL A 146 0.76 -6.45 9.27
C VAL A 146 1.85 -7.05 10.17
N ALA A 147 2.89 -6.28 10.50
CA ALA A 147 3.94 -6.73 11.42
C ALA A 147 3.45 -6.92 12.86
N LYS A 148 2.49 -6.11 13.32
CA LYS A 148 1.83 -6.30 14.63
C LYS A 148 0.98 -7.57 14.63
N ALA A 149 0.18 -7.79 13.58
CA ALA A 149 -0.63 -9.01 13.43
C ALA A 149 0.23 -10.28 13.40
N ALA A 150 1.37 -10.26 12.68
CA ALA A 150 2.30 -11.38 12.65
C ALA A 150 2.94 -11.67 14.02
N LYS A 151 3.26 -10.62 14.81
CA LYS A 151 3.79 -10.79 16.17
C LYS A 151 2.74 -11.36 17.14
N GLU A 152 1.47 -10.99 17.01
CA GLU A 152 0.39 -11.57 17.81
C GLU A 152 0.10 -13.03 17.44
N ALA A 153 0.10 -13.36 16.14
CA ALA A 153 -0.07 -14.73 15.67
C ALA A 153 1.04 -15.66 16.19
N ALA A 154 2.30 -15.23 16.12
CA ALA A 154 3.44 -15.99 16.64
C ALA A 154 3.38 -16.17 18.18
N LYS A 155 2.81 -15.21 18.91
CA LYS A 155 2.61 -15.31 20.36
C LYS A 155 1.52 -16.32 20.72
N ALA A 156 0.43 -16.38 19.95
CA ALA A 156 -0.65 -17.35 20.12
C ALA A 156 -0.20 -18.80 19.84
N GLU A 157 0.65 -19.00 18.84
CA GLU A 157 1.21 -20.33 18.51
C GLU A 157 2.18 -20.84 19.59
N ARG A 158 3.02 -19.95 20.15
CA ARG A 158 3.90 -20.29 21.28
C ARG A 158 3.15 -20.66 22.55
N LEU A 159 1.98 -20.07 22.80
CA LEU A 159 1.14 -20.43 23.94
C LEU A 159 0.53 -21.83 23.79
N LYS A 160 0.12 -22.21 22.57
CA LYS A 160 -0.36 -23.57 22.27
C LYS A 160 0.75 -24.62 22.42
N ALA A 161 1.97 -24.31 21.99
CA ALA A 161 3.11 -25.21 22.18
C ALA A 161 3.49 -25.39 23.66
N ALA A 162 3.38 -24.34 24.48
CA ALA A 162 3.68 -24.41 25.90
C ALA A 162 2.68 -25.29 26.67
N GLU A 163 1.40 -25.28 26.30
CA GLU A 163 0.35 -26.07 26.95
C GLU A 163 0.55 -27.59 26.70
N VAL A 164 0.93 -27.97 25.47
CA VAL A 164 1.25 -29.36 25.10
C VAL A 164 2.47 -29.90 25.85
N VAL A 165 3.47 -29.05 26.14
CA VAL A 165 4.66 -29.45 26.91
C VAL A 165 4.33 -29.71 28.38
N THR A 166 3.37 -28.97 28.96
CA THR A 166 2.95 -29.19 30.36
C THR A 166 2.12 -30.47 30.52
N THR A 167 1.25 -30.78 29.58
CA THR A 167 0.42 -32.00 29.60
C THR A 167 1.28 -33.25 29.33
N ALA A 168 2.22 -33.20 28.40
CA ALA A 168 3.15 -34.31 28.15
C ALA A 168 4.03 -34.63 29.37
N LYS A 169 4.49 -33.61 30.10
CA LYS A 169 5.31 -33.79 31.32
C LYS A 169 4.51 -34.36 32.49
N ALA A 170 3.20 -34.06 32.58
CA ALA A 170 2.29 -34.63 33.57
C ALA A 170 1.96 -36.10 33.26
N VAL A 171 1.73 -36.45 31.99
CA VAL A 171 1.45 -37.82 31.54
C VAL A 171 2.67 -38.73 31.78
N ALA A 172 3.87 -38.28 31.43
CA ALA A 172 5.11 -39.04 31.68
C ALA A 172 5.38 -39.28 33.18
N LYS A 173 4.99 -38.34 34.06
CA LYS A 173 5.14 -38.50 35.52
C LYS A 173 4.10 -39.48 36.09
N ALA A 174 2.87 -39.48 35.57
CA ALA A 174 1.83 -40.42 35.97
C ALA A 174 2.14 -41.86 35.53
N GLU A 175 2.74 -42.05 34.36
CA GLU A 175 3.09 -43.36 33.84
C GLU A 175 4.26 -44.00 34.61
N LYS A 176 5.30 -43.23 34.94
CA LYS A 176 6.40 -43.69 35.81
C LYS A 176 5.93 -44.09 37.21
N LEU A 177 4.92 -43.41 37.77
CA LEU A 177 4.33 -43.76 39.06
C LEU A 177 3.48 -45.04 39.00
N LYS A 178 2.86 -45.36 37.85
CA LYS A 178 2.14 -46.63 37.66
C LYS A 178 3.11 -47.80 37.46
N ALA A 179 4.18 -47.61 36.68
CA ALA A 179 5.20 -48.64 36.47
C ALA A 179 5.96 -49.01 37.76
N THR A 180 6.30 -48.03 38.59
CA THR A 180 7.00 -48.26 39.88
C THR A 180 6.11 -48.97 40.92
N LYS A 181 4.80 -48.64 40.97
CA LYS A 181 3.86 -49.36 41.83
C LYS A 181 3.62 -50.81 41.37
N ALA A 182 3.54 -51.05 40.06
CA ALA A 182 3.42 -52.39 39.51
C ALA A 182 4.68 -53.24 39.76
N ALA A 183 5.88 -52.66 39.65
CA ALA A 183 7.13 -53.35 39.94
C ALA A 183 7.26 -53.73 41.44
N LYS A 184 6.87 -52.81 42.34
CA LYS A 184 6.89 -53.07 43.79
C LYS A 184 5.87 -54.12 44.24
N ALA A 185 4.74 -54.24 43.54
CA ALA A 185 3.76 -55.29 43.78
C ALA A 185 4.26 -56.67 43.32
N LYS A 186 4.93 -56.74 42.15
CA LYS A 186 5.52 -57.99 41.64
C LYS A 186 6.67 -58.51 42.50
N ALA A 187 7.55 -57.62 42.98
CA ALA A 187 8.65 -58.02 43.88
C ALA A 187 8.12 -58.61 45.21
N LYS A 188 7.11 -57.99 45.81
CA LYS A 188 6.47 -58.51 47.03
C LYS A 188 5.75 -59.85 46.84
N ALA A 189 5.22 -60.10 45.65
CA ALA A 189 4.59 -61.39 45.33
C ALA A 189 5.64 -62.52 45.20
N ASN A 190 6.78 -62.23 44.54
CA ASN A 190 7.87 -63.20 44.41
C ASN A 190 8.55 -63.51 45.75
N ASP A 191 8.78 -62.50 46.59
CA ASP A 191 9.36 -62.72 47.93
C ASP A 191 8.43 -63.55 48.84
N ALA A 192 7.11 -63.42 48.68
CA ALA A 192 6.15 -64.22 49.43
C ALA A 192 6.12 -65.68 48.93
N ALA A 193 6.16 -65.90 47.62
CA ALA A 193 6.18 -67.24 47.03
C ALA A 193 7.47 -68.01 47.40
N ALA A 194 8.64 -67.37 47.35
CA ALA A 194 9.90 -68.00 47.74
C ALA A 194 9.92 -68.40 49.23
N LYS A 195 9.30 -67.58 50.10
CA LYS A 195 9.16 -67.92 51.53
C LYS A 195 8.23 -69.11 51.73
N GLU A 196 7.12 -69.17 51.01
CA GLU A 196 6.16 -70.28 51.08
C GLU A 196 6.82 -71.60 50.65
N GLU A 197 7.55 -71.60 49.53
CA GLU A 197 8.30 -72.77 49.07
C GLU A 197 9.32 -73.24 50.10
N SER A 198 10.08 -72.32 50.71
CA SER A 198 11.06 -72.67 51.74
C SER A 198 10.44 -73.31 52.99
N MET A 199 9.25 -72.86 53.41
CA MET A 199 8.53 -73.46 54.54
C MET A 199 8.06 -74.88 54.21
N VAL A 200 7.51 -75.08 53.01
CA VAL A 200 7.07 -76.41 52.55
C VAL A 200 8.24 -77.37 52.50
N THR A 201 9.39 -76.95 51.94
CA THR A 201 10.59 -77.80 51.89
C THR A 201 11.11 -78.16 53.29
N ASP A 202 11.10 -77.21 54.22
CA ASP A 202 11.53 -77.44 55.60
C ASP A 202 10.61 -78.44 56.32
N TRP A 203 9.29 -78.34 56.13
CA TRP A 203 8.33 -79.27 56.71
C TRP A 203 8.46 -80.67 56.12
N LEU A 204 8.75 -80.79 54.83
CA LEU A 204 9.00 -82.08 54.18
C LEU A 204 10.29 -82.72 54.67
N ASN A 205 11.36 -81.94 54.84
CA ASN A 205 12.64 -82.44 55.34
C ASN A 205 12.58 -82.88 56.80
N LYS A 206 11.75 -82.21 57.62
CA LYS A 206 11.50 -82.57 59.01
C LYS A 206 10.44 -83.67 59.18
N LEU A 207 9.88 -84.18 58.08
CA LEU A 207 8.79 -85.17 58.06
C LEU A 207 7.66 -84.82 59.04
N ILE A 208 7.28 -83.54 59.06
CA ILE A 208 6.22 -83.08 59.95
C ILE A 208 4.91 -83.77 59.55
N THR A 209 4.06 -84.16 60.51
CA THR A 209 2.78 -84.75 60.14
C THR A 209 1.83 -83.68 59.58
N PRO A 210 0.97 -84.00 58.60
CA PRO A 210 0.03 -83.04 58.05
C PRO A 210 -0.86 -82.36 59.10
N GLU A 211 -1.26 -83.07 60.15
CA GLU A 211 -2.05 -82.48 61.23
C GLU A 211 -1.31 -81.36 61.96
N LYS A 212 0.01 -81.49 62.13
CA LYS A 212 0.84 -80.46 62.77
C LYS A 212 1.03 -79.26 61.85
N VAL A 213 1.28 -79.49 60.56
CA VAL A 213 1.32 -78.39 59.56
C VAL A 213 -0.01 -77.63 59.50
N TYR A 214 -1.14 -78.34 59.58
CA TYR A 214 -2.47 -77.72 59.61
C TYR A 214 -2.66 -76.79 60.81
N LYS A 215 -2.14 -77.17 61.99
CA LYS A 215 -2.14 -76.35 63.21
C LYS A 215 -1.16 -75.18 63.11
N ASP A 216 0.05 -75.40 62.61
CA ASP A 216 1.10 -74.39 62.49
C ASP A 216 0.71 -73.29 61.49
N LEU A 217 -0.06 -73.63 60.45
CA LEU A 217 -0.67 -72.68 59.51
C LEU A 217 -1.89 -71.93 60.10
N GLY A 218 -2.28 -72.24 61.34
CA GLY A 218 -3.41 -71.63 62.04
C GLY A 218 -4.79 -72.03 61.50
N LEU A 219 -4.87 -73.06 60.66
CA LEU A 219 -6.10 -73.44 59.96
C LEU A 219 -7.19 -73.96 60.92
N THR A 220 -6.78 -74.50 62.07
CA THR A 220 -7.69 -74.92 63.15
C THR A 220 -8.53 -73.77 63.72
N SER A 221 -7.99 -72.56 63.76
CA SER A 221 -8.70 -71.37 64.27
C SER A 221 -9.74 -70.83 63.27
N LEU A 222 -9.63 -71.19 61.99
CA LEU A 222 -10.48 -70.71 60.91
C LEU A 222 -11.73 -71.59 60.69
N GLY A 223 -11.73 -72.82 61.19
CA GLY A 223 -12.84 -73.77 61.05
C GLY A 223 -13.28 -73.94 59.60
N ALA A 224 -14.58 -73.85 59.33
CA ALA A 224 -15.14 -73.97 57.97
C ALA A 224 -14.63 -72.92 56.97
N ARG A 225 -14.02 -71.81 57.44
CA ARG A 225 -13.43 -70.78 56.57
C ARG A 225 -12.00 -71.09 56.16
N ALA A 226 -11.38 -72.14 56.69
CA ALA A 226 -10.02 -72.54 56.37
C ALA A 226 -9.82 -72.70 54.85
N THR A 227 -10.77 -73.33 54.16
CA THR A 227 -10.74 -73.58 52.70
C THR A 227 -10.67 -72.33 51.83
N LYS A 228 -11.01 -71.16 52.37
CA LYS A 228 -10.92 -69.87 51.67
C LYS A 228 -9.65 -69.09 51.99
N SER A 229 -8.81 -69.60 52.88
CA SER A 229 -7.58 -68.93 53.32
C SER A 229 -6.41 -69.21 52.38
N LYS A 230 -5.48 -68.26 52.29
CA LYS A 230 -4.22 -68.45 51.53
C LYS A 230 -3.39 -69.61 52.07
N ASN A 231 -3.39 -69.79 53.40
CA ASN A 231 -2.64 -70.83 54.09
C ASN A 231 -3.13 -72.25 53.74
N TYR A 232 -4.42 -72.40 53.43
CA TYR A 232 -4.98 -73.70 53.07
C TYR A 232 -4.44 -74.22 51.74
N ARG A 233 -4.17 -73.32 50.78
CA ARG A 233 -3.51 -73.69 49.53
C ARG A 233 -2.10 -74.26 49.77
N ILE A 234 -1.33 -73.63 50.65
CA ILE A 234 0.02 -74.10 51.04
C ILE A 234 -0.09 -75.50 51.68
N TYR A 235 -1.10 -75.72 52.51
CA TYR A 235 -1.37 -77.00 53.13
C TYR A 235 -1.70 -78.10 52.11
N GLU A 236 -2.54 -77.81 51.10
CA GLU A 236 -2.85 -78.76 50.03
C GLU A 236 -1.62 -79.13 49.20
N ASP A 237 -0.78 -78.15 48.86
CA ASP A 237 0.44 -78.40 48.10
C ASP A 237 1.45 -79.21 48.93
N TYR A 238 1.55 -78.93 50.23
CA TYR A 238 2.33 -79.73 51.17
C TYR A 238 1.82 -81.17 51.26
N LEU A 239 0.51 -81.37 51.41
CA LEU A 239 -0.11 -82.71 51.49
C LEU A 239 0.23 -83.57 50.28
N LYS A 240 0.11 -83.02 49.07
CA LYS A 240 0.46 -83.72 47.82
C LYS A 240 1.92 -84.19 47.85
N GLN A 241 2.84 -83.30 48.19
CA GLN A 241 4.27 -83.61 48.23
C GLN A 241 4.62 -84.58 49.37
N TYR A 242 3.95 -84.47 50.52
CA TYR A 242 4.14 -85.36 51.65
C TYR A 242 3.76 -86.80 51.28
N TYR A 243 2.57 -87.01 50.70
CA TYR A 243 2.15 -88.35 50.27
C TYR A 243 3.02 -88.91 49.14
N GLN A 244 3.38 -88.10 48.14
CA GLN A 244 4.32 -88.52 47.10
C GLN A 244 5.67 -88.98 47.67
N ARG A 245 6.16 -88.30 48.71
CA ARG A 245 7.42 -88.65 49.36
C ARG A 245 7.27 -89.90 50.23
N MET A 246 6.15 -90.06 50.94
CA MET A 246 5.87 -91.26 51.74
C MET A 246 5.67 -92.50 50.87
N ASP A 247 4.99 -92.37 49.74
CA ASP A 247 4.82 -93.45 48.75
C ASP A 247 6.16 -93.88 48.13
N ALA A 248 7.16 -92.99 48.09
CA ALA A 248 8.50 -93.33 47.63
C ALA A 248 9.37 -94.05 48.69
N PHE A 249 8.93 -94.09 49.96
CA PHE A 249 9.64 -94.75 51.05
C PHE A 249 9.14 -96.18 51.34
N PHE A 250 8.00 -96.57 50.79
CA PHE A 250 7.38 -97.89 50.94
C PHE A 250 7.38 -98.65 49.61
#